data_AF-A0A396IK66-F1
#
_entry.id   AF-A0A396IK66-F1
#
_cell.length_a   1.000
_cell.length_b   1.000
_cell.length_c   1.000
_cell.angle_alpha   90.00
_cell.angle_beta   90.00
_cell.angle_gamma   90.00
#
_symmetry.space_group_name_H-M   'P 1'
#
loop_
_entity.id
_entity.type
_entity.pdbx_description
1 polymer ?
#
loop_
_entity_poly.entity_id
_entity_poly.type
_entity_poly.pdbx_seq_one_letter_code
_entity_poly.pdbx_strand_id
1 'polypeptide(L)'
;MIVCNEKLLVMQDNVNLQILDLPSFKIMASVSRTEFMNPSRFIFLCKKQLFLTLKNQTNFVWNFHGELVTSLEDHLLRHPLWHPDFKNNNYITSDQNLIISYCRDDSEDQSMVTNVIGSINVSNILSGKCVAKINATKALECIDSSKKMSVTEALEGITTLYYDEDRNAIYTGNRHGHVHVWSNSNQLMIKKE
;
A
#
# COMPACT_ATOMS: atom_id res chain seq x y z
N MET A 1 8.54 -15.96 -12.39
CA MET A 1 7.35 -16.84 -12.40
C MET A 1 6.82 -16.94 -10.98
N ILE A 2 5.54 -16.70 -10.75
CA ILE A 2 4.94 -16.71 -9.41
C ILE A 2 3.63 -17.52 -9.46
N VAL A 3 3.41 -18.36 -8.46
CA VAL A 3 2.26 -19.28 -8.35
C VAL A 3 1.28 -18.75 -7.31
N CYS A 4 -0.01 -18.78 -7.63
CA CYS A 4 -1.09 -18.47 -6.69
C CYS A 4 -2.28 -19.40 -6.97
N ASN A 5 -2.56 -20.31 -6.03
CA ASN A 5 -3.47 -21.43 -6.24
C ASN A 5 -3.07 -22.22 -7.52
N GLU A 6 -4.02 -22.46 -8.41
CA GLU A 6 -3.84 -23.15 -9.69
C GLU A 6 -3.45 -22.21 -10.84
N LYS A 7 -3.00 -20.99 -10.54
CA LYS A 7 -2.63 -20.00 -11.56
C LYS A 7 -1.15 -19.67 -11.51
N LEU A 8 -0.58 -19.49 -12.69
CA LEU A 8 0.82 -19.14 -12.89
C LEU A 8 0.92 -17.81 -13.61
N LEU A 9 1.59 -16.84 -12.97
CA LEU A 9 1.94 -15.59 -13.63
C LEU A 9 3.37 -15.69 -14.15
N VAL A 10 3.50 -15.57 -15.46
CA VAL A 10 4.77 -15.55 -16.19
C VAL A 10 5.01 -14.13 -16.64
N MET A 11 5.98 -13.50 -15.99
CA MET A 11 6.49 -12.18 -16.34
C MET A 11 7.93 -12.36 -16.85
N GLN A 12 8.20 -11.79 -18.01
CA GLN A 12 9.51 -11.77 -18.66
C GLN A 12 9.74 -10.37 -19.21
N ASP A 13 11.00 -9.93 -19.22
CA ASP A 13 11.36 -8.60 -19.72
C ASP A 13 10.97 -8.46 -21.19
N ASN A 14 10.33 -7.33 -21.53
CA ASN A 14 9.83 -7.00 -22.87
C ASN A 14 8.77 -7.95 -23.47
N VAL A 15 8.20 -8.84 -22.66
CA VAL A 15 7.11 -9.75 -23.07
C VAL A 15 5.82 -9.39 -22.34
N ASN A 16 4.69 -9.69 -22.98
CA ASN A 16 3.37 -9.58 -22.34
C ASN A 16 3.30 -10.44 -21.07
N LEU A 17 2.56 -9.98 -20.07
CA LEU A 17 2.21 -10.82 -18.93
C LEU A 17 1.37 -11.99 -19.44
N GLN A 18 1.77 -13.20 -19.10
CA GLN A 18 0.95 -14.38 -19.35
C GLN A 18 0.41 -14.94 -18.03
N ILE A 19 -0.87 -15.24 -18.02
CA ILE A 19 -1.56 -15.90 -16.91
C ILE A 19 -1.97 -17.27 -17.40
N LEU A 20 -1.40 -18.32 -16.81
CA LEU A 20 -1.68 -19.70 -17.18
C LEU A 20 -2.51 -20.39 -16.10
N ASP A 21 -3.41 -21.25 -16.55
CA ASP A 21 -4.05 -22.27 -15.74
C ASP A 21 -3.08 -23.45 -15.60
N LEU A 22 -2.68 -23.80 -14.37
CA LEU A 22 -1.72 -24.87 -14.11
C LEU A 22 -2.25 -26.26 -14.48
N PRO A 23 -3.51 -26.64 -14.17
CA PRO A 23 -4.04 -27.95 -14.54
C PRO A 23 -4.08 -28.18 -16.06
N SER A 24 -4.51 -27.19 -16.84
CA SER A 24 -4.65 -27.34 -18.29
C SER A 24 -3.44 -26.86 -19.09
N PHE A 25 -2.48 -26.18 -18.45
CA PHE A 25 -1.36 -25.48 -19.09
C PHE A 25 -1.77 -24.50 -20.19
N LYS A 26 -3.02 -24.01 -20.16
CA LYS A 26 -3.53 -23.04 -21.14
C LYS A 26 -3.31 -21.61 -20.66
N ILE A 27 -3.01 -20.73 -21.62
CA ILE A 27 -2.99 -19.29 -21.38
C ILE A 27 -4.44 -18.83 -21.22
N MET A 28 -4.78 -18.36 -20.01
CA MET A 28 -6.08 -17.79 -19.69
C MET A 28 -6.17 -16.33 -20.14
N ALA A 29 -5.07 -15.58 -19.98
CA ALA A 29 -4.99 -14.17 -20.33
C ALA A 29 -3.58 -13.76 -20.73
N SER A 30 -3.51 -12.74 -21.59
CA SER A 30 -2.28 -12.06 -21.98
C SER A 30 -2.50 -10.56 -21.87
N VAL A 31 -1.76 -9.88 -20.98
CA VAL A 31 -1.81 -8.42 -20.85
C VAL A 31 -0.68 -7.81 -21.64
N SER A 32 -0.99 -6.84 -22.51
CA SER A 32 0.03 -6.17 -23.32
C SER A 32 1.12 -5.59 -22.44
N ARG A 33 2.38 -5.73 -22.82
CA ARG A 33 3.51 -5.07 -22.13
C ARG A 33 3.37 -3.56 -22.04
N THR A 34 2.60 -2.93 -22.94
CA THR A 34 2.37 -1.48 -22.92
C THR A 34 1.39 -1.07 -21.83
N GLU A 35 0.44 -1.94 -21.52
CA GLU A 35 -0.53 -1.77 -20.43
C GLU A 35 0.10 -2.24 -19.11
N PHE A 36 0.84 -3.35 -19.17
CA PHE A 36 1.58 -3.99 -18.11
C PHE A 36 3.06 -3.58 -18.16
N MET A 37 3.36 -2.30 -17.89
CA MET A 37 4.73 -1.80 -17.90
C MET A 37 5.47 -2.10 -16.58
N ASN A 38 6.56 -2.86 -16.69
CA ASN A 38 7.59 -3.22 -15.69
C ASN A 38 7.35 -2.75 -14.24
N PRO A 39 6.45 -3.41 -13.50
CA PRO A 39 6.17 -3.02 -12.12
C PRO A 39 7.28 -3.48 -11.15
N SER A 40 7.49 -2.67 -10.12
CA SER A 40 8.58 -2.84 -9.13
C SER A 40 8.28 -3.85 -8.03
N ARG A 41 7.00 -4.14 -7.76
CA ARG A 41 6.54 -5.14 -6.78
C ARG A 41 5.26 -5.82 -7.24
N PHE A 42 5.09 -7.05 -6.76
CA PHE A 42 3.92 -7.91 -6.99
C PHE A 42 3.41 -8.48 -5.68
N ILE A 43 2.09 -8.46 -5.49
CA ILE A 43 1.45 -9.10 -4.34
C ILE A 43 0.21 -9.86 -4.81
N PHE A 44 0.09 -11.13 -4.40
CA PHE A 44 -1.01 -12.00 -4.79
C PHE A 44 -2.11 -12.02 -3.75
N LEU A 45 -3.35 -11.92 -4.22
CA LEU A 45 -4.56 -11.97 -3.41
C LEU A 45 -5.35 -13.24 -3.78
N CYS A 46 -4.77 -14.39 -3.43
CA CYS A 46 -5.29 -15.69 -3.83
C CYS A 46 -6.73 -15.97 -3.39
N LYS A 47 -7.19 -15.43 -2.26
CA LYS A 47 -8.59 -15.56 -1.81
C LYS A 47 -9.55 -14.73 -2.67
N LYS A 48 -9.06 -13.61 -3.23
CA LYS A 48 -9.86 -12.70 -4.06
C LYS A 48 -9.72 -12.92 -5.56
N GLN A 49 -8.82 -13.82 -5.98
CA GLN A 49 -8.51 -14.01 -7.39
C GLN A 49 -7.98 -12.72 -8.06
N LEU A 50 -7.21 -11.93 -7.31
CA LEU A 50 -6.62 -10.66 -7.74
C LEU A 50 -5.10 -10.66 -7.53
N PHE A 51 -4.44 -9.70 -8.15
CA PHE A 51 -3.05 -9.36 -7.84
C PHE A 51 -2.82 -7.84 -7.90
N LEU A 52 -1.85 -7.38 -7.11
CA LEU A 52 -1.40 -6.00 -7.03
C LEU A 52 -0.07 -5.83 -7.76
N THR A 53 0.07 -4.72 -8.47
CA THR A 53 1.35 -4.30 -9.05
C THR A 53 1.69 -2.89 -8.60
N LEU A 54 2.94 -2.65 -8.16
CA LEU A 54 3.42 -1.31 -7.83
C LEU A 54 4.16 -0.69 -9.02
N LYS A 55 3.63 0.39 -9.57
CA LYS A 55 4.25 1.15 -10.66
C LYS A 55 4.15 2.64 -10.36
N ASN A 56 5.24 3.37 -10.59
CA ASN A 56 5.30 4.82 -10.36
C ASN A 56 4.70 5.21 -9.00
N GLN A 57 5.05 4.46 -7.94
CA GLN A 57 4.56 4.67 -6.57
C GLN A 57 3.09 4.33 -6.31
N THR A 58 2.31 3.98 -7.34
CA THR A 58 0.89 3.62 -7.23
C THR A 58 0.67 2.12 -7.32
N ASN A 59 -0.22 1.59 -6.47
CA ASN A 59 -0.65 0.19 -6.56
C ASN A 59 -1.84 0.07 -7.53
N PHE A 60 -1.74 -0.85 -8.47
CA PHE A 60 -2.80 -1.20 -9.41
C PHE A 60 -3.33 -2.61 -9.08
N VAL A 61 -4.64 -2.77 -9.13
CA VAL A 61 -5.34 -4.03 -8.80
C VAL A 61 -5.83 -4.66 -10.10
N TRP A 62 -5.47 -5.92 -10.32
CA TRP A 62 -5.80 -6.66 -11.53
C TRP A 62 -6.49 -7.97 -11.18
N ASN A 63 -7.34 -8.44 -12.08
CA ASN A 63 -7.90 -9.79 -11.99
C ASN A 63 -7.08 -10.80 -12.82
N PHE A 64 -7.36 -12.09 -12.64
CA PHE A 64 -6.67 -13.14 -13.41
C PHE A 64 -7.12 -13.28 -14.87
N HIS A 65 -8.06 -12.46 -15.34
CA HIS A 65 -8.33 -12.28 -16.77
C HIS A 65 -7.44 -11.20 -17.40
N GLY A 66 -6.56 -10.57 -16.61
CA GLY A 66 -5.65 -9.54 -17.08
C GLY A 66 -6.27 -8.14 -17.14
N GLU A 67 -7.45 -7.96 -16.56
CA GLU A 67 -8.16 -6.69 -16.58
C GLU A 67 -7.78 -5.85 -15.35
N LEU A 68 -7.61 -4.55 -15.55
CA LEU A 68 -7.44 -3.60 -14.46
C LEU A 68 -8.79 -3.43 -13.74
N VAL A 69 -8.82 -3.73 -12.45
CA VAL A 69 -10.00 -3.60 -11.59
C VAL A 69 -10.08 -2.20 -11.00
N THR A 70 -8.98 -1.69 -10.44
CA THR A 70 -8.92 -0.35 -9.86
C THR A 70 -7.46 0.12 -9.65
N SER A 71 -7.28 1.39 -9.31
CA SER A 71 -6.03 1.99 -8.84
C SER A 71 -6.18 2.48 -7.40
N LEU A 72 -5.12 2.35 -6.60
CA LEU A 72 -5.05 2.84 -5.21
C LEU A 72 -4.26 4.15 -5.18
N GLU A 73 -4.85 5.21 -5.72
CA GLU A 73 -4.18 6.51 -5.93
C GLU A 73 -3.78 7.19 -4.62
N ASP A 74 -4.46 6.87 -3.51
CA ASP A 74 -4.12 7.41 -2.20
C ASP A 74 -2.95 6.66 -1.54
N HIS A 75 -2.55 5.50 -2.07
CA HIS A 75 -1.41 4.71 -1.62
C HIS A 75 -0.12 5.05 -2.36
N LEU A 76 0.30 6.33 -2.33
CA LEU A 76 1.57 6.78 -2.91
C LEU A 76 2.76 6.28 -2.08
N LEU A 77 3.41 5.23 -2.57
CA LEU A 77 4.52 4.58 -1.89
C LEU A 77 5.86 5.20 -2.28
N ARG A 78 6.65 5.55 -1.26
CA ARG A 78 7.96 6.17 -1.40
C ARG A 78 8.89 5.44 -2.37
N HIS A 79 9.71 6.20 -3.12
CA HIS A 79 10.71 5.63 -4.02
C HIS A 79 11.75 4.77 -3.26
N PRO A 80 12.11 3.56 -3.74
CA PRO A 80 13.01 2.63 -3.05
C PRO A 80 14.43 3.16 -2.73
N LEU A 81 14.85 4.25 -3.38
CA LEU A 81 16.21 4.80 -3.28
C LEU A 81 16.53 5.48 -1.95
N TRP A 82 15.52 5.82 -1.13
CA TRP A 82 15.74 6.59 0.11
C TRP A 82 16.12 5.75 1.32
N HIS A 83 15.80 4.45 1.33
CA HIS A 83 16.32 3.53 2.35
C HIS A 83 16.22 2.08 1.83
N PRO A 84 17.34 1.41 1.51
CA PRO A 84 17.33 0.07 0.92
C PRO A 84 16.67 -1.00 1.81
N ASP A 85 16.54 -0.74 3.11
CA ASP A 85 15.89 -1.64 4.07
C ASP A 85 14.37 -1.44 4.21
N PHE A 86 13.77 -0.53 3.44
CA PHE A 86 12.34 -0.21 3.51
C PHE A 86 11.45 -1.24 2.79
N LYS A 87 11.32 -2.43 3.40
CA LYS A 87 10.64 -3.56 2.76
C LYS A 87 9.13 -3.61 3.05
N ASN A 88 8.68 -3.17 4.22
CA ASN A 88 7.32 -3.40 4.73
C ASN A 88 6.52 -2.12 4.93
N ASN A 89 6.12 -1.49 3.83
CA ASN A 89 5.29 -0.30 3.84
C ASN A 89 3.80 -0.57 3.65
N ASN A 90 3.42 -1.83 3.41
CA ASN A 90 2.06 -2.28 3.20
C ASN A 90 1.75 -3.47 4.13
N TYR A 91 0.54 -3.48 4.68
CA TYR A 91 -0.10 -4.65 5.26
C TYR A 91 -1.37 -4.97 4.48
N ILE A 92 -1.62 -6.25 4.25
CA ILE A 92 -2.85 -6.74 3.61
C ILE A 92 -3.55 -7.65 4.60
N THR A 93 -4.83 -7.39 4.86
CA THR A 93 -5.61 -8.18 5.82
C THR A 93 -5.73 -9.63 5.40
N SER A 94 -5.94 -10.50 6.38
CA SER A 94 -6.03 -11.95 6.20
C SER A 94 -7.19 -12.36 5.28
N ASP A 95 -8.26 -11.56 5.25
CA ASP A 95 -9.40 -11.70 4.34
C ASP A 95 -9.16 -11.07 2.95
N GLN A 96 -8.04 -10.37 2.77
CA GLN A 96 -7.63 -9.66 1.55
C GLN A 96 -8.63 -8.60 1.08
N ASN A 97 -9.36 -7.97 2.01
CA ASN A 97 -10.26 -6.87 1.71
C ASN A 97 -9.58 -5.50 1.80
N LEU A 98 -8.63 -5.34 2.72
CA LEU A 98 -8.01 -4.06 3.02
C LEU A 98 -6.51 -4.09 2.75
N ILE A 99 -6.00 -2.96 2.26
CA ILE A 99 -4.58 -2.63 2.22
C ILE A 99 -4.34 -1.44 3.13
N ILE A 100 -3.32 -1.53 3.96
CA ILE A 100 -2.88 -0.47 4.86
C ILE A 100 -1.47 -0.09 4.45
N SER A 101 -1.21 1.17 4.14
CA SER A 101 0.12 1.60 3.73
C SER A 101 0.57 2.88 4.40
N TYR A 102 1.87 2.96 4.68
CA TYR A 102 2.51 4.24 4.90
C TYR A 102 2.84 4.89 3.56
N CYS A 103 2.28 6.06 3.35
CA CYS A 103 2.28 6.81 2.10
C CYS A 103 2.99 8.14 2.30
N ARG A 104 3.85 8.51 1.36
CA ARG A 104 4.55 9.80 1.37
C ARG A 104 4.76 10.24 -0.07
N ASP A 105 4.27 11.42 -0.39
CA ASP A 105 4.49 12.04 -1.68
C ASP A 105 5.87 12.71 -1.68
N ASP A 106 6.79 12.17 -2.45
CA ASP A 106 8.16 12.68 -2.63
C ASP A 106 8.32 13.33 -4.02
N SER A 107 7.24 13.75 -4.69
CA SER A 107 7.34 14.50 -5.95
C SER A 107 8.33 15.67 -5.81
N GLU A 108 9.38 15.67 -6.64
CA GLU A 108 10.59 16.49 -6.49
C GLU A 108 10.35 18.00 -6.34
N ASP A 109 11.32 18.66 -5.67
CA ASP A 109 11.47 20.12 -5.51
C ASP A 109 10.40 20.88 -4.70
N GLN A 110 10.23 20.50 -3.43
CA GLN A 110 9.85 21.48 -2.40
C GLN A 110 11.02 21.77 -1.47
N SER A 111 11.74 22.83 -1.83
CA SER A 111 12.70 23.56 -1.02
C SER A 111 12.31 23.60 0.47
N MET A 112 13.16 23.01 1.32
CA MET A 112 13.58 23.45 2.67
C MET A 112 12.55 23.97 3.70
N VAL A 113 11.23 23.94 3.46
CA VAL A 113 10.26 24.67 4.31
C VAL A 113 9.05 23.84 4.72
N THR A 114 8.78 22.68 4.11
CA THR A 114 7.80 21.74 4.67
C THR A 114 8.41 20.34 4.76
N ASN A 115 8.62 19.86 5.99
CA ASN A 115 8.76 18.43 6.22
C ASN A 115 7.42 17.81 5.80
N VAL A 116 7.33 17.28 4.58
CA VAL A 116 6.14 16.53 4.14
C VAL A 116 6.05 15.30 5.04
N ILE A 117 5.21 15.38 6.07
CA ILE A 117 4.94 14.29 7.00
C ILE A 117 4.09 13.27 6.25
N GLY A 118 4.48 12.00 6.32
CA GLY A 118 3.72 10.94 5.65
C GLY A 118 2.35 10.72 6.27
N SER A 119 1.61 9.79 5.69
CA SER A 119 0.29 9.39 6.17
C SER A 119 0.13 7.89 6.14
N ILE A 120 -0.73 7.35 6.99
CA ILE A 120 -1.12 5.95 6.94
C ILE A 120 -2.51 5.89 6.33
N ASN A 121 -2.65 5.17 5.22
CA ASN A 121 -3.90 5.04 4.50
C ASN A 121 -4.41 3.61 4.63
N VAL A 122 -5.72 3.47 4.76
CA VAL A 122 -6.44 2.19 4.75
C VAL A 122 -7.45 2.26 3.61
N SER A 123 -7.34 1.35 2.65
CA SER A 123 -8.23 1.31 1.49
C SER A 123 -8.79 -0.07 1.26
N ASN A 124 -10.02 -0.13 0.75
CA ASN A 124 -10.60 -1.35 0.26
C ASN A 124 -9.99 -1.70 -1.10
N ILE A 125 -9.40 -2.89 -1.20
CA ILE A 125 -8.63 -3.29 -2.39
C ILE A 125 -9.51 -3.40 -3.63
N LEU A 126 -10.73 -3.93 -3.50
CA LEU A 126 -11.60 -4.17 -4.64
C LEU A 126 -12.16 -2.87 -5.22
N SER A 127 -12.62 -1.97 -4.35
CA SER A 127 -13.22 -0.70 -4.78
C SER A 127 -12.20 0.41 -5.01
N GLY A 128 -10.97 0.27 -4.50
CA GLY A 128 -9.95 1.32 -4.51
C GLY A 128 -10.23 2.47 -3.54
N LYS A 129 -11.32 2.41 -2.77
CA LYS A 129 -11.74 3.52 -1.90
C LYS A 129 -10.95 3.55 -0.60
N CYS A 130 -10.42 4.72 -0.28
CA CYS A 130 -9.87 5.07 1.03
C CYS A 130 -10.96 5.06 2.10
N VAL A 131 -10.88 4.13 3.06
CA VAL A 131 -11.83 3.95 4.16
C VAL A 131 -11.32 4.54 5.47
N ALA A 132 -10.00 4.72 5.62
CA ALA A 132 -9.45 5.49 6.73
C ALA A 132 -8.11 6.14 6.38
N LYS A 133 -7.80 7.25 7.04
CA LYS A 133 -6.51 7.93 6.90
C LYS A 133 -6.03 8.53 8.22
N ILE A 134 -4.75 8.36 8.51
CA ILE A 134 -4.02 8.99 9.62
C ILE A 134 -3.00 9.96 9.00
N ASN A 135 -3.10 11.24 9.31
CA ASN A 135 -2.13 12.25 8.87
C ASN A 135 -2.02 13.37 9.91
N ALA A 136 -0.90 14.10 9.88
CA ALA A 136 -0.66 15.20 10.82
C ALA A 136 -1.62 16.38 10.61
N THR A 137 -1.99 16.69 9.36
CA THR A 137 -2.83 17.86 9.03
C THR A 137 -4.24 17.79 9.60
N LYS A 138 -4.87 16.62 9.67
CA LYS A 138 -6.19 16.45 10.31
C LYS A 138 -6.11 16.21 11.82
N ALA A 139 -4.98 15.71 12.33
CA ALA A 139 -4.74 15.68 13.77
C ALA A 139 -4.70 17.10 14.38
N LEU A 140 -4.43 18.14 13.57
CA LEU A 140 -4.54 19.55 14.00
C LEU A 140 -5.98 19.95 14.38
N GLU A 141 -7.01 19.31 13.80
CA GLU A 141 -8.43 19.66 13.98
C GLU A 141 -9.03 18.99 15.22
N CYS A 142 -8.49 17.86 15.68
CA CYS A 142 -9.12 17.01 16.69
C CYS A 142 -8.44 17.03 18.07
N ILE A 143 -7.27 17.67 18.26
CA ILE A 143 -6.47 17.53 19.50
C ILE A 143 -5.79 18.84 19.95
N ASP A 144 -5.63 19.03 21.26
CA ASP A 144 -4.80 20.06 21.91
C ASP A 144 -3.36 20.11 21.36
N SER A 145 -2.79 21.31 21.32
CA SER A 145 -1.47 21.62 20.74
C SER A 145 -0.31 20.75 21.25
N SER A 146 -0.38 20.26 22.49
CA SER A 146 0.65 19.41 23.11
C SER A 146 0.75 18.00 22.51
N LYS A 147 -0.36 17.44 22.00
CA LYS A 147 -0.36 16.11 21.33
C LYS A 147 -0.07 16.21 19.83
N LYS A 148 -0.08 17.42 19.25
CA LYS A 148 0.18 17.64 17.81
C LYS A 148 1.63 17.31 17.42
N MET A 149 2.59 17.75 18.23
CA MET A 149 4.01 17.41 18.02
C MET A 149 4.25 15.91 18.05
N SER A 150 3.55 15.19 18.93
CA SER A 150 3.66 13.73 19.05
C SER A 150 3.18 12.97 17.81
N VAL A 151 2.11 13.42 17.14
CA VAL A 151 1.60 12.76 15.92
C VAL A 151 2.53 12.99 14.74
N THR A 152 3.03 14.23 14.59
CA THR A 152 4.00 14.58 13.55
C THR A 152 5.27 13.75 13.67
N GLU A 153 5.85 13.67 14.88
CA GLU A 153 7.03 12.85 15.16
C GLU A 153 6.77 11.36 14.95
N ALA A 154 5.57 10.89 15.33
CA ALA A 154 5.17 9.49 15.15
C ALA A 154 5.02 9.06 13.69
N LEU A 155 4.58 9.99 12.83
CA LEU A 155 4.46 9.76 11.38
C LEU A 155 5.77 10.03 10.63
N GLU A 156 6.75 10.65 11.28
CA GLU A 156 7.99 11.01 10.63
C GLU A 156 8.92 9.80 10.49
N GLY A 157 9.25 9.45 9.24
CA GLY A 157 10.24 8.42 8.96
C GLY A 157 9.85 7.04 9.48
N ILE A 158 8.55 6.70 9.42
CA ILE A 158 8.05 5.33 9.68
C ILE A 158 8.83 4.36 8.79
N THR A 159 9.47 3.35 9.38
CA THR A 159 10.28 2.29 8.73
C THR A 159 9.57 0.95 8.62
N THR A 160 8.57 0.71 9.47
CA THR A 160 7.80 -0.53 9.51
C THR A 160 6.36 -0.26 9.91
N LEU A 161 5.44 -1.06 9.36
CA LEU A 161 4.02 -1.01 9.65
C LEU A 161 3.49 -2.42 9.84
N TYR A 162 2.68 -2.60 10.88
CA TYR A 162 1.95 -3.83 11.16
C TYR A 162 0.52 -3.50 11.60
N TYR A 163 -0.44 -4.35 11.25
CA TYR A 163 -1.81 -4.21 11.68
C TYR A 163 -2.25 -5.46 12.44
N ASP A 164 -2.65 -5.25 13.69
CA ASP A 164 -3.28 -6.28 14.52
C ASP A 164 -4.77 -6.28 14.19
N GLU A 165 -5.19 -7.29 13.42
CA GLU A 165 -6.58 -7.44 12.96
C GLU A 165 -7.56 -7.70 14.12
N ASP A 166 -7.12 -8.38 15.19
CA ASP A 166 -7.94 -8.70 16.35
C ASP A 166 -8.17 -7.45 17.22
N ARG A 167 -7.15 -6.60 17.35
CA ARG A 167 -7.22 -5.36 18.14
C ARG A 167 -7.70 -4.15 17.34
N ASN A 168 -7.79 -4.26 16.01
CA ASN A 168 -8.04 -3.14 15.11
C ASN A 168 -7.09 -1.96 15.40
N ALA A 169 -5.79 -2.29 15.47
CA ALA A 169 -4.75 -1.35 15.84
C ALA A 169 -3.55 -1.45 14.89
N ILE A 170 -3.06 -0.30 14.42
CA ILE A 170 -1.88 -0.20 13.58
C ILE A 170 -0.68 0.11 14.49
N TYR A 171 0.41 -0.62 14.30
CA TYR A 171 1.68 -0.42 14.97
C TYR A 171 2.70 0.08 13.94
N THR A 172 3.42 1.14 14.28
CA THR A 172 4.48 1.68 13.42
C THR A 172 5.76 1.88 14.18
N GLY A 173 6.89 1.51 13.57
CA GLY A 173 8.22 1.89 14.04
C GLY A 173 8.78 3.01 13.17
N ASN A 174 9.50 3.96 13.74
CA ASN A 174 10.15 5.03 12.99
C ASN A 174 11.69 4.96 13.05
N ARG A 175 12.36 5.78 12.25
CA ARG A 175 13.84 5.87 12.19
C ARG A 175 14.51 6.30 13.51
N HIS A 176 13.74 6.82 14.46
CA HIS A 176 14.22 7.19 15.79
C HIS A 176 14.18 6.00 16.77
N GLY A 177 13.68 4.84 16.33
CA GLY A 177 13.52 3.65 17.17
C GLY A 177 12.27 3.68 18.04
N HIS A 178 11.36 4.64 17.83
CA HIS A 178 10.10 4.72 18.56
C HIS A 178 9.02 3.84 17.94
N VAL A 179 8.16 3.29 18.79
CA VAL A 179 6.98 2.51 18.39
C VAL A 179 5.72 3.28 18.77
N HIS A 180 4.80 3.41 17.82
CA HIS A 180 3.54 4.11 17.98
C HIS A 180 2.36 3.18 17.68
N VAL A 181 1.24 3.39 18.38
CA VAL A 181 0.01 2.60 18.24
C VAL A 181 -1.14 3.51 17.84
N TRP A 182 -1.82 3.15 16.76
CA TRP A 182 -2.94 3.88 16.20
C TRP A 182 -4.20 3.02 16.28
N SER A 183 -5.19 3.47 17.04
CA SER A 183 -6.45 2.77 17.24
C SER A 183 -7.61 3.76 17.22
N ASN A 184 -8.83 3.25 17.05
CA ASN A 184 -10.05 4.07 17.13
C ASN A 184 -10.22 4.75 18.51
N SER A 185 -9.68 4.16 19.58
CA SER A 185 -9.75 4.75 20.94
C SER A 185 -8.95 6.04 21.07
N ASN A 186 -7.94 6.26 20.21
CA ASN A 186 -7.10 7.44 20.26
C ASN A 186 -7.61 8.57 19.36
N GLN A 187 -8.77 8.40 18.69
CA GLN A 187 -9.40 9.36 17.75
C GLN A 187 -8.52 9.83 16.58
N LEU A 188 -7.40 9.14 16.32
CA LEU A 188 -6.46 9.49 15.25
C LEU A 188 -6.80 8.79 13.93
N MET A 189 -7.62 7.73 13.97
CA MET A 189 -8.12 7.06 12.77
C MET A 189 -9.42 7.72 12.29
N ILE A 190 -9.32 8.42 11.17
CA ILE A 190 -10.47 9.08 10.55
C ILE A 190 -11.11 8.11 9.58
N LYS A 191 -12.29 7.59 9.91
CA LYS A 191 -13.10 6.79 8.99
C LYS A 191 -13.68 7.70 7.92
N LYS A 192 -13.54 7.30 6.65
CA LYS A 192 -14.27 7.90 5.53
C LYS A 192 -15.52 7.04 5.31
N GLU A 193 -16.68 7.68 5.31
CA GLU A 193 -17.97 7.08 4.93
C GLU A 193 -18.03 6.81 3.42
#